data_AF-A0A936MES0-F1
#
_entry.id   AF-A0A936MES0-F1
#
_cell.length_a   1.000
_cell.length_b   1.000
_cell.length_c   1.000
_cell.angle_alpha   90.00
_cell.angle_beta   90.00
_cell.angle_gamma   90.00
#
_symmetry.space_group_name_H-M   'P 1'
#
loop_
_entity.id
_entity.type
_entity.pdbx_description
1 polymer ?
#
loop_
_entity_poly.entity_id
_entity_poly.type
_entity_poly.pdbx_seq_one_letter_code
_entity_poly.pdbx_strand_id
1 'polypeptide(L)' 'MQKDISPHTFRHSFATHLVEGGADLRAVQEMLGHESITTTEIYTHLDTAFLRATVLQYHPINKISKT' A
#
# COMPACT_ATOMS: atom_id res chain seq x y z
N MET A 1 -23.30 -15.80 -7.99
CA MET A 1 -22.01 -15.83 -8.70
C MET A 1 -21.00 -16.53 -7.81
N GLN A 2 -20.45 -17.67 -8.23
CA GLN A 2 -19.27 -18.24 -7.56
C GLN A 2 -18.06 -17.39 -7.98
N LYS A 3 -17.27 -16.93 -7.01
CA LYS A 3 -15.97 -16.33 -7.27
C LYS A 3 -14.95 -17.44 -7.33
N ASP A 4 -14.07 -17.41 -8.33
CA ASP A 4 -12.94 -18.33 -8.40
C ASP A 4 -11.95 -18.00 -7.27
N ILE A 5 -11.92 -18.88 -6.28
CA ILE A 5 -11.01 -18.77 -5.14
C ILE A 5 -9.72 -19.51 -5.49
N SER A 6 -8.61 -18.77 -5.47
CA SER A 6 -7.27 -19.30 -5.71
C SER A 6 -6.29 -18.77 -4.65
N PRO A 7 -5.08 -19.33 -4.54
CA PRO A 7 -4.03 -18.76 -3.68
C PRO A 7 -3.75 -17.28 -3.96
N HIS A 8 -3.84 -16.85 -5.22
CA HIS A 8 -3.70 -15.43 -5.58
C HIS A 8 -4.83 -14.57 -5.01
N THR A 9 -6.07 -15.08 -4.98
CA THR A 9 -7.22 -14.40 -4.39
C THR A 9 -7.01 -14.17 -2.88
N PHE A 10 -6.47 -15.15 -2.16
CA PHE A 10 -6.12 -15.01 -0.74
C PHE A 10 -5.00 -14.00 -0.51
N ARG A 11 -3.91 -14.07 -1.29
CA ARG A 11 -2.81 -13.11 -1.21
C ARG A 11 -3.31 -11.68 -1.41
N HIS A 12 -4.21 -11.51 -2.37
CA HIS A 12 -4.80 -10.21 -2.67
C HIS A 12 -5.64 -9.68 -1.51
N SER A 13 -6.57 -10.49 -0.98
CA SER A 13 -7.39 -10.08 0.16
C SER A 13 -6.57 -9.76 1.42
N PHE A 14 -5.51 -10.54 1.68
CA PHE A 14 -4.59 -10.27 2.79
C PHE A 14 -3.87 -8.93 2.65
N ALA A 15 -3.28 -8.69 1.47
CA ALA A 15 -2.57 -7.44 1.18
C ALA A 15 -3.49 -6.21 1.23
N THR A 16 -4.67 -6.31 0.60
CA THR A 16 -5.71 -5.27 0.65
C THR A 16 -6.07 -4.92 2.08
N HIS A 17 -6.33 -5.92 2.92
CA HIS A 17 -6.73 -5.67 4.31
C HIS A 17 -5.64 -4.98 5.14
N LEU A 18 -4.37 -5.33 4.91
CA LEU A 18 -3.25 -4.67 5.59
C LEU A 18 -3.11 -3.21 5.16
N VAL A 19 -3.19 -2.94 3.85
CA VAL A 19 -3.07 -1.57 3.31
C VAL A 19 -4.25 -0.70 3.74
N GLU A 20 -5.47 -1.21 3.71
CA GLU A 20 -6.66 -0.51 4.23
C GLU A 20 -6.56 -0.24 5.74
N GLY A 21 -5.84 -1.09 6.48
CA GLY A 21 -5.51 -0.88 7.89
C GLY A 21 -4.38 0.12 8.15
N GLY A 22 -3.81 0.73 7.10
CA GLY A 22 -2.70 1.69 7.20
C GLY A 22 -1.32 1.05 7.36
N ALA A 23 -1.17 -0.23 7.03
CA ALA A 23 0.15 -0.86 7.02
C ALA A 23 1.02 -0.28 5.90
N ASP A 24 2.30 -0.06 6.21
CA ASP A 24 3.27 0.40 5.23
C ASP A 24 3.44 -0.62 4.08
N LEU A 25 3.40 -0.13 2.84
CA LEU A 25 3.58 -0.94 1.63
C LEU A 25 4.88 -1.73 1.65
N ARG A 26 5.93 -1.18 2.27
CA ARG A 26 7.20 -1.90 2.41
C ARG A 26 7.08 -3.11 3.34
N ALA A 27 6.37 -2.95 4.46
CA ALA A 27 6.08 -4.06 5.37
C ALA A 27 5.23 -5.13 4.68
N VAL A 28 4.18 -4.72 3.93
CA VAL A 28 3.34 -5.66 3.16
C VAL A 28 4.17 -6.42 2.11
N GLN A 29 5.11 -5.75 1.43
CA GLN A 29 6.01 -6.38 0.47
C GLN A 29 6.85 -7.49 1.12
N GLU A 30 7.47 -7.18 2.27
CA GLU A 30 8.34 -8.12 2.99
C GLU A 30 7.54 -9.33 3.52
N MET A 31 6.33 -9.09 4.05
CA MET A 31 5.44 -10.15 4.53
C MET A 31 4.98 -11.10 3.41
N LEU A 32 4.85 -10.60 2.18
CA LEU A 32 4.44 -11.38 1.03
C LEU A 32 5.61 -12.00 0.25
N GLY A 33 6.86 -11.70 0.63
CA GLY A 33 8.05 -12.16 -0.07
C GLY A 33 8.11 -11.69 -1.52
N HIS A 34 7.57 -10.51 -1.82
CA HIS A 34 7.58 -9.98 -3.18
C HIS A 34 8.98 -9.51 -3.56
N GLU A 35 9.59 -10.20 -4.53
CA GLU A 35 10.91 -9.88 -5.09
C GLU A 35 10.97 -8.45 -5.64
N SER A 36 9.88 -7.98 -6.26
CA SER A 36 9.76 -6.62 -6.81
C SER A 36 8.68 -5.81 -6.10
N ILE A 37 9.00 -4.55 -5.79
CA ILE A 37 8.04 -3.58 -5.26
C ILE A 37 6.85 -3.36 -6.22
N THR A 38 7.06 -3.49 -7.54
CA THR A 38 6.01 -3.34 -8.56
C THR A 38 4.83 -4.30 -8.38
N THR A 39 5.06 -5.46 -7.75
CA THR A 39 3.99 -6.44 -7.46
C THR A 39 3.12 -6.00 -6.27
N THR A 40 3.63 -5.09 -5.44
CA THR A 40 2.96 -4.53 -4.26
C THR A 40 2.38 -3.15 -4.53
N GLU A 41 2.97 -2.39 -5.46
CA GLU A 41 2.49 -1.06 -5.89
C GLU A 41 1.05 -1.08 -6.39
N ILE A 42 0.58 -2.24 -6.86
CA ILE A 42 -0.83 -2.40 -7.23
C ILE A 42 -1.78 -2.08 -6.09
N TYR A 43 -1.38 -2.08 -4.81
CA TYR A 43 -2.24 -1.74 -3.67
C TYR A 43 -2.26 -0.25 -3.32
N THR A 44 -1.40 0.56 -3.94
CA THR A 44 -1.34 2.02 -3.68
C THR A 44 -2.66 2.75 -3.96
N HIS A 45 -3.48 2.24 -4.88
CA HIS A 45 -4.80 2.81 -5.18
C HIS A 45 -5.79 2.71 -4.00
N LEU A 46 -5.56 1.79 -3.07
CA LEU A 46 -6.44 1.57 -1.91
C LEU A 46 -6.26 2.64 -0.84
N ASP A 47 -5.10 3.30 -0.79
CA ASP A 47 -4.78 4.24 0.29
C ASP A 47 -4.10 5.54 -0.21
N THR A 48 -4.66 6.08 -1.29
CA THR A 48 -4.20 7.36 -1.87
C THR A 48 -4.29 8.53 -0.89
N ALA A 49 -5.19 8.46 0.10
CA ALA A 49 -5.39 9.49 1.12
C ALA A 49 -4.25 9.50 2.16
N PHE A 50 -3.89 8.35 2.73
CA PHE A 50 -2.73 8.24 3.64
C PHE A 50 -1.42 8.54 2.91
N LEU A 51 -1.28 8.07 1.67
CA LEU A 51 -0.09 8.36 0.87
C LEU A 51 0.07 9.88 0.67
N ARG A 52 -1.03 10.56 0.33
CA ARG A 52 -1.06 12.02 0.20
C ARG A 52 -0.74 12.70 1.54
N ALA A 53 -1.33 12.26 2.65
CA ALA A 53 -1.08 12.83 3.97
C ALA A 53 0.40 12.67 4.39
N THR A 54 0.98 11.49 4.15
CA THR A 54 2.39 11.18 4.42
C THR A 54 3.32 12.06 3.59
N VAL A 55 3.06 12.20 2.29
CA VAL A 55 3.80 13.13 1.44
C VAL A 55 3.65 14.56 1.95
N LEU A 56 2.44 15.00 2.31
CA LEU A 56 2.23 16.34 2.86
C LEU A 56 3.02 16.58 4.15
N GLN A 57 3.11 15.57 5.01
CA GLN A 57 3.75 15.67 6.33
C GLN A 57 5.28 15.61 6.28
N TYR A 58 5.84 14.74 5.43
CA TYR A 58 7.28 14.44 5.43
C TYR A 58 8.04 15.01 4.24
N HIS A 59 7.37 15.37 3.13
CA HIS A 59 8.06 15.86 1.95
C HIS A 59 8.74 17.22 2.20
N PRO A 60 10.04 17.38 1.89
CA PRO A 60 10.82 18.56 2.26
C PRO A 60 10.29 19.86 1.65
N ILE A 61 9.68 19.82 0.45
CA ILE A 61 9.06 20.99 -0.18
C ILE A 61 7.97 21.62 0.70
N ASN A 62 7.22 20.82 1.45
CA ASN A 62 6.14 21.34 2.31
C ASN A 62 6.66 22.00 3.59
N LYS A 63 7.93 21.79 3.95
CA LYS A 63 8.56 22.49 5.08
C LYS A 63 9.01 23.90 4.70
N ILE A 64 9.41 24.10 3.45
CA ILE A 64 9.94 25.38 2.94
C ILE A 64 8.83 26.45 2.87
N SER A 65 7.60 26.05 2.55
CA SER A 65 6.47 26.99 2.39
C SER A 65 5.84 27.50 3.69
N LYS A 66 6.31 27.06 4.87
CA LYS A 66 5.81 27.49 6.19
C LYS A 66 6.62 28.62 6.84
N THR A 67 7.52 29.26 6.09
CA THR A 67 8.35 30.39 6.52
C THR A 67 8.08 31.57 5.61
#